data_AF-A0A6I3M6F1-F1
#
_entry.id   AF-A0A6I3M6F1-F1
#
_cell.length_a   1.000
_cell.length_b   1.000
_cell.length_c   1.000
_cell.angle_alpha   90.00
_cell.angle_beta   90.00
_cell.angle_gamma   90.00
#
_symmetry.space_group_name_H-M   'P 1'
#
loop_
_entity.id
_entity.type
_entity.pdbx_description
1 polymer ?
#
loop_
_entity_poly.entity_id
_entity_poly.type
_entity_poly.pdbx_seq_one_letter_code
_entity_poly.pdbx_strand_id
1 'polypeptide(L)'
;MHNRLSIMEQVPEPGLLVGIVPAGPPNHIGMLHDYIRPEERVVACPNQDVVYGFGALDAERGPAVVQVPDFGDRFWVYQIVNQRTDSFVELGKMYGTKPGHYLLAHEDWDGEVPEGIAGVFRYDTRIGIVIPRVFLDDTAEDRAAVAPVVNRISVYPLEKFDGTMKVTDWANVPTFGNADATGDQEETQWVDPNTFFDVFPAVLDEIPPLPGEESLYAWFRTVLEGAARDPEIAAALGQAALDADVTVKELFEFRNYGIPVDHNWTTQRSGARFGTEYLLRTAVGKSNIFVNTPNETSYFYQDLDADGRRLHGAHGYRVRFDADQLPPVRGFWSLTVYNRHHFFHPNDLDRYSLGTKNQDLTFDADGSLTITVGGAAPADPATLANWLPAPDDEFTLYLRAYWPDDAILDGSWNPPAIVRA
;
A
#
# COMPACT_ATOMS: atom_id res chain seq x y z
N MET A 1 2.91 -9.50 9.12
CA MET A 1 2.77 -8.36 10.07
C MET A 1 3.53 -8.60 11.36
N HIS A 2 3.48 -9.81 11.94
CA HIS A 2 4.31 -10.23 13.09
C HIS A 2 5.74 -9.65 13.09
N ASN A 3 6.55 -10.00 12.08
CA ASN A 3 7.94 -9.51 11.98
C ASN A 3 8.07 -7.98 11.84
N ARG A 4 7.05 -7.29 11.31
CA ARG A 4 7.06 -5.82 11.22
C ARG A 4 6.81 -5.19 12.59
N LEU A 5 5.97 -5.80 13.43
CA LEU A 5 5.73 -5.31 14.79
C LEU A 5 7.04 -5.30 15.60
N SER A 6 7.85 -6.36 15.52
CA SER A 6 9.13 -6.45 16.23
C SER A 6 10.11 -5.32 15.90
N ILE A 7 10.03 -4.74 14.69
CA ILE A 7 10.80 -3.54 14.32
C ILE A 7 10.19 -2.30 14.97
N MET A 8 8.87 -2.16 14.90
CA MET A 8 8.16 -1.00 15.49
C MET A 8 8.35 -0.94 17.01
N GLU A 9 8.46 -2.08 17.69
CA GLU A 9 8.76 -2.15 19.13
C GLU A 9 10.12 -1.57 19.52
N GLN A 10 11.06 -1.49 18.57
CA GLN A 10 12.39 -0.92 18.79
C GLN A 10 12.43 0.60 18.55
N VAL A 11 11.36 1.17 18.00
CA VAL A 11 11.26 2.60 17.70
C VAL A 11 10.84 3.36 18.98
N PRO A 12 11.65 4.32 19.48
CA PRO A 12 11.38 4.95 20.78
C PRO A 12 10.23 5.99 20.73
N GLU A 13 10.02 6.62 19.58
CA GLU A 13 9.03 7.67 19.37
C GLU A 13 8.68 7.80 17.87
N PRO A 14 7.56 8.46 17.50
CA PRO A 14 7.22 8.71 16.10
C PRO A 14 8.36 9.37 15.31
N GLY A 15 8.64 8.86 14.11
CA GLY A 15 9.67 9.38 13.22
C GLY A 15 9.79 8.60 11.92
N LEU A 16 11.00 8.54 11.37
CA LEU A 16 11.27 7.86 10.10
C LEU A 16 12.34 6.76 10.26
N LEU A 17 12.08 5.55 9.77
CA LEU A 17 13.13 4.56 9.53
C LEU A 17 13.97 5.01 8.34
N VAL A 18 15.29 5.02 8.50
CA VAL A 18 16.30 5.43 7.51
C VAL A 18 16.03 6.80 6.84
N GLY A 19 15.22 7.63 7.48
CA GLY A 19 14.81 8.94 6.98
C GLY A 19 13.83 8.88 5.80
N ILE A 20 13.21 7.73 5.54
CA ILE A 20 12.35 7.51 4.37
C ILE A 20 10.98 6.97 4.76
N VAL A 21 10.90 6.00 5.66
CA VAL A 21 9.65 5.29 5.94
C VAL A 21 9.06 5.76 7.25
N PRO A 22 7.79 6.19 7.30
CA PRO A 22 7.17 6.53 8.56
C PRO A 22 7.15 5.36 9.53
N ALA A 23 7.42 5.64 10.80
CA ALA A 23 7.37 4.65 11.85
C ALA A 23 7.04 5.28 13.20
N GLY A 24 6.60 4.44 14.12
CA GLY A 24 6.42 4.81 15.52
C GLY A 24 6.37 3.55 16.38
N PRO A 25 6.53 3.70 17.71
CA PRO A 25 6.25 2.61 18.64
C PRO A 25 4.82 2.09 18.43
N PRO A 26 4.52 0.85 18.83
CA PRO A 26 3.16 0.31 18.72
C PRO A 26 2.10 1.27 19.27
N ASN A 27 0.95 1.29 18.61
CA ASN A 27 -0.16 2.21 18.84
C ASN A 27 0.18 3.69 18.58
N HIS A 28 1.25 3.97 17.83
CA HIS A 28 1.56 5.29 17.28
C HIS A 28 1.81 5.19 15.76
N ILE A 29 1.79 6.34 15.08
CA ILE A 29 2.19 6.45 13.67
C ILE A 29 3.34 7.44 13.52
N GLY A 30 4.12 7.26 12.46
CA GLY A 30 4.85 8.36 11.82
C GLY A 30 4.07 8.87 10.60
N MET A 31 4.39 10.08 10.15
CA MET A 31 3.95 10.63 8.85
C MET A 31 5.14 11.19 8.09
N LEU A 32 5.08 11.14 6.77
CA LEU A 32 5.84 12.01 5.89
C LEU A 32 5.27 13.42 5.90
N HIS A 33 6.05 14.38 5.42
CA HIS A 33 5.61 15.73 5.11
C HIS A 33 5.64 16.05 3.60
N ASP A 34 6.08 15.08 2.80
CA ASP A 34 6.23 15.14 1.34
C ASP A 34 6.04 13.71 0.77
N TYR A 35 6.22 13.52 -0.53
CA TYR A 35 6.27 12.21 -1.17
C TYR A 35 7.37 11.33 -0.60
N ILE A 36 7.11 10.02 -0.66
CA ILE A 36 8.12 9.03 -0.34
C ILE A 36 9.24 9.06 -1.38
N ARG A 37 10.47 8.97 -0.88
CA ARG A 37 11.68 9.02 -1.70
C ARG A 37 11.96 7.69 -2.40
N PRO A 38 12.60 7.68 -3.58
CA PRO A 38 12.81 6.48 -4.40
C PRO A 38 13.75 5.43 -3.80
N GLU A 39 14.48 5.76 -2.73
CA GLU A 39 15.33 4.81 -2.01
C GLU A 39 14.57 3.86 -1.08
N GLU A 40 13.25 4.04 -0.89
CA GLU A 40 12.41 3.16 -0.07
C GLU A 40 12.42 1.68 -0.54
N ARG A 41 12.58 0.73 0.38
CA ARG A 41 12.58 -0.73 0.13
C ARG A 41 11.74 -1.56 1.12
N VAL A 42 11.00 -0.92 2.03
CA VAL A 42 10.22 -1.61 3.08
C VAL A 42 8.88 -2.14 2.54
N VAL A 43 8.25 -1.43 1.60
CA VAL A 43 7.00 -1.84 0.94
C VAL A 43 7.09 -1.65 -0.58
N ALA A 44 6.88 -2.74 -1.33
CA ALA A 44 6.83 -2.70 -2.80
C ALA A 44 5.67 -1.82 -3.34
N CYS A 45 5.87 -1.29 -4.55
CA CYS A 45 4.94 -0.38 -5.23
C CYS A 45 4.54 0.89 -4.44
N PRO A 46 5.49 1.66 -3.86
CA PRO A 46 5.17 2.95 -3.25
C PRO A 46 4.57 3.89 -4.31
N ASN A 47 3.68 4.81 -3.95
CA ASN A 47 3.19 5.83 -4.89
C ASN A 47 3.82 7.21 -4.58
N GLN A 48 3.74 8.13 -5.55
CA GLN A 48 4.04 9.55 -5.32
C GLN A 48 2.83 10.40 -5.68
N ASP A 49 1.67 10.03 -5.10
CA ASP A 49 0.44 10.80 -5.27
C ASP A 49 -0.11 11.30 -3.93
N VAL A 50 0.46 10.80 -2.82
CA VAL A 50 -0.01 11.09 -1.47
C VAL A 50 1.15 11.28 -0.50
N VAL A 51 0.89 12.02 0.57
CA VAL A 51 1.70 12.01 1.78
C VAL A 51 1.28 10.80 2.62
N TYR A 52 2.25 9.94 2.95
CA TYR A 52 2.02 8.70 3.68
C TYR A 52 2.18 8.86 5.19
N GLY A 53 1.36 8.12 5.93
CA GLY A 53 1.70 7.67 7.28
C GLY A 53 1.86 6.17 7.35
N PHE A 54 2.49 5.72 8.42
CA PHE A 54 2.62 4.29 8.71
C PHE A 54 2.81 4.08 10.21
N GLY A 55 2.16 3.04 10.74
CA GLY A 55 2.32 2.59 12.12
C GLY A 55 1.68 1.23 12.35
N ALA A 56 2.06 0.59 13.44
CA ALA A 56 1.50 -0.70 13.85
C ALA A 56 0.62 -0.54 15.09
N LEU A 57 -0.49 -1.27 15.12
CA LEU A 57 -1.32 -1.47 16.30
C LEU A 57 -0.91 -2.77 16.99
N ASP A 58 -0.96 -2.79 18.30
CA ASP A 58 -0.79 -3.98 19.12
C ASP A 58 -1.87 -4.00 20.21
N ALA A 59 -2.85 -4.88 20.04
CA ALA A 59 -4.00 -5.03 20.92
C ALA A 59 -3.61 -5.40 22.35
N GLU A 60 -2.45 -6.05 22.55
CA GLU A 60 -1.94 -6.36 23.90
C GLU A 60 -1.58 -5.10 24.70
N ARG A 61 -1.36 -3.98 24.00
CA ARG A 61 -1.07 -2.67 24.60
C ARG A 61 -2.33 -1.81 24.77
N GLY A 62 -3.50 -2.38 24.53
CA GLY A 62 -4.79 -1.72 24.64
C GLY A 62 -5.21 -0.91 23.41
N PRO A 63 -6.35 -0.22 23.48
CA PRO A 63 -6.89 0.53 22.35
C PRO A 63 -6.03 1.73 21.95
N ALA A 64 -6.16 2.12 20.69
CA ALA A 64 -5.54 3.33 20.14
C ALA A 64 -6.61 4.32 19.66
N VAL A 65 -6.34 5.62 19.80
CA VAL A 65 -7.15 6.70 19.24
C VAL A 65 -6.52 7.14 17.93
N VAL A 66 -7.35 7.19 16.88
CA VAL A 66 -7.04 7.78 15.59
C VAL A 66 -7.62 9.18 15.53
N GLN A 67 -6.78 10.15 15.18
CA GLN A 67 -7.14 11.55 15.06
C GLN A 67 -7.27 11.94 13.59
N VAL A 68 -8.46 12.40 13.19
CA VAL A 68 -8.79 12.82 11.82
C VAL A 68 -8.99 14.34 11.80
N PRO A 69 -8.09 15.12 11.19
CA PRO A 69 -8.28 16.56 11.03
C PRO A 69 -9.34 16.88 9.97
N ASP A 70 -9.66 18.17 9.85
CA ASP A 70 -10.43 18.67 8.73
C ASP A 70 -9.52 18.81 7.49
N PHE A 71 -9.84 18.03 6.46
CA PHE A 71 -9.13 18.03 5.17
C PHE A 71 -9.79 18.96 4.13
N GLY A 72 -10.94 19.56 4.44
CA GLY A 72 -11.74 20.30 3.47
C GLY A 72 -12.03 19.46 2.22
N ASP A 73 -11.70 20.01 1.05
CA ASP A 73 -11.92 19.35 -0.23
C ASP A 73 -10.80 18.40 -0.67
N ARG A 74 -9.72 18.28 0.09
CA ARG A 74 -8.61 17.38 -0.25
C ARG A 74 -9.03 15.92 -0.15
N PHE A 75 -8.61 15.08 -1.09
CA PHE A 75 -8.80 13.64 -0.97
C PHE A 75 -7.89 13.05 0.11
N TRP A 76 -8.44 12.14 0.92
CA TRP A 76 -7.71 11.39 1.93
C TRP A 76 -8.43 10.08 2.25
N VAL A 77 -7.65 9.10 2.72
CA VAL A 77 -8.14 7.81 3.23
C VAL A 77 -7.18 7.30 4.30
N TYR A 78 -7.71 6.79 5.41
CA TYR A 78 -6.93 6.06 6.42
C TYR A 78 -7.23 4.59 6.25
N GLN A 79 -6.35 3.88 5.55
CA GLN A 79 -6.44 2.44 5.52
C GLN A 79 -5.96 1.90 6.86
N ILE A 80 -6.79 1.11 7.51
CA ILE A 80 -6.40 0.43 8.75
C ILE A 80 -6.84 -1.02 8.64
N VAL A 81 -5.86 -1.91 8.63
CA VAL A 81 -6.06 -3.34 8.34
C VAL A 81 -5.62 -4.22 9.51
N ASN A 82 -6.30 -5.35 9.68
CA ASN A 82 -5.93 -6.40 10.63
C ASN A 82 -4.77 -7.27 10.08
N GLN A 83 -4.36 -8.32 10.80
CA GLN A 83 -3.26 -9.22 10.37
C GLN A 83 -3.53 -9.97 9.07
N ARG A 84 -4.78 -10.03 8.62
CA ARG A 84 -5.18 -10.62 7.33
C ARG A 84 -5.16 -9.60 6.20
N THR A 85 -4.62 -8.41 6.42
CA THR A 85 -4.66 -7.26 5.50
C THR A 85 -6.08 -6.84 5.12
N ASP A 86 -7.10 -7.23 5.90
CA ASP A 86 -8.48 -6.81 5.71
C ASP A 86 -8.74 -5.51 6.45
N SER A 87 -9.35 -4.53 5.77
CA SER A 87 -9.71 -3.25 6.35
C SER A 87 -10.90 -3.43 7.28
N PHE A 88 -10.78 -2.91 8.49
CA PHE A 88 -11.86 -2.92 9.48
C PHE A 88 -12.40 -1.52 9.76
N VAL A 89 -12.01 -0.53 8.95
CA VAL A 89 -12.41 0.88 9.09
C VAL A 89 -13.00 1.44 7.81
N GLU A 90 -13.89 2.43 7.99
CA GLU A 90 -14.44 3.28 6.93
C GLU A 90 -14.06 4.74 7.23
N LEU A 91 -12.75 5.04 7.11
CA LEU A 91 -12.17 6.35 7.40
C LEU A 91 -11.61 6.98 6.13
N GLY A 92 -12.32 7.95 5.56
CA GLY A 92 -11.90 8.62 4.34
C GLY A 92 -12.96 9.53 3.75
N LYS A 93 -12.54 10.32 2.76
CA LYS A 93 -13.43 11.30 2.11
C LYS A 93 -14.68 10.66 1.51
N MET A 94 -14.54 9.48 0.89
CA MET A 94 -15.62 8.73 0.25
C MET A 94 -16.73 8.27 1.20
N TYR A 95 -16.42 8.12 2.49
CA TYR A 95 -17.37 7.71 3.53
C TYR A 95 -18.06 8.91 4.20
N GLY A 96 -17.70 10.15 3.82
CA GLY A 96 -18.19 11.35 4.49
C GLY A 96 -17.74 11.46 5.95
N THR A 97 -16.62 10.80 6.30
CA THR A 97 -16.06 10.76 7.65
C THR A 97 -15.88 12.18 8.20
N LYS A 98 -16.31 12.39 9.45
CA LYS A 98 -16.20 13.70 10.11
C LYS A 98 -14.86 13.87 10.81
N PRO A 99 -14.30 15.10 10.87
CA PRO A 99 -13.14 15.38 11.71
C PRO A 99 -13.42 15.02 13.18
N GLY A 100 -12.44 14.48 13.88
CA GLY A 100 -12.58 14.08 15.27
C GLY A 100 -11.65 12.93 15.67
N HIS A 101 -12.00 12.29 16.79
CA HIS A 101 -11.25 11.18 17.36
C HIS A 101 -12.04 9.88 17.20
N TYR A 102 -11.40 8.82 16.74
CA TYR A 102 -12.01 7.51 16.55
C TYR A 102 -11.21 6.49 17.35
N LEU A 103 -11.89 5.57 18.02
CA LEU A 103 -11.24 4.53 18.80
C LEU A 103 -11.06 3.27 17.94
N LEU A 104 -9.86 2.71 17.97
CA LEU A 104 -9.56 1.37 17.48
C LEU A 104 -9.39 0.47 18.70
N ALA A 105 -10.24 -0.53 18.83
CA ALA A 105 -10.19 -1.45 19.97
C ALA A 105 -10.35 -2.89 19.51
N HIS A 106 -9.58 -3.80 20.09
CA HIS A 106 -9.79 -5.23 19.89
C HIS A 106 -11.22 -5.62 20.31
N GLU A 107 -11.80 -6.66 19.71
CA GLU A 107 -13.15 -7.13 20.03
C GLU A 107 -13.32 -7.51 21.51
N ASP A 108 -12.26 -8.05 22.12
CA ASP A 108 -12.24 -8.42 23.54
C ASP A 108 -12.08 -7.24 24.52
N TRP A 109 -11.83 -6.02 24.03
CA TRP A 109 -11.71 -4.85 24.91
C TRP A 109 -13.10 -4.41 25.44
N ASP A 110 -13.26 -4.44 26.76
CA ASP A 110 -14.50 -4.17 27.48
C ASP A 110 -14.50 -2.85 28.28
N GLY A 111 -13.48 -2.02 28.09
CA GLY A 111 -13.37 -0.73 28.75
C GLY A 111 -14.41 0.30 28.29
N GLU A 112 -14.53 1.38 29.04
CA GLU A 112 -15.43 2.49 28.71
C GLU A 112 -14.86 3.36 27.59
N VAL A 113 -15.70 3.73 26.63
CA VAL A 113 -15.35 4.69 25.57
C VAL A 113 -15.43 6.11 26.15
N PRO A 114 -14.32 6.87 26.19
CA PRO A 114 -14.34 8.23 26.73
C PRO A 114 -15.23 9.19 25.94
N GLU A 115 -15.73 10.23 26.60
CA GLU A 115 -16.43 11.34 25.94
C GLU A 115 -15.52 12.03 24.92
N GLY A 116 -16.05 12.37 23.74
CA GLY A 116 -15.29 13.01 22.66
C GLY A 116 -14.76 12.05 21.58
N ILE A 117 -14.93 10.73 21.76
CA ILE A 117 -14.76 9.74 20.68
C ILE A 117 -15.99 9.76 19.77
N ALA A 118 -15.78 10.01 18.48
CA ALA A 118 -16.80 10.10 17.44
C ALA A 118 -17.30 8.74 16.92
N GLY A 119 -16.48 7.70 17.06
CA GLY A 119 -16.83 6.34 16.62
C GLY A 119 -15.81 5.31 17.10
N VAL A 120 -16.20 4.04 17.07
CA VAL A 120 -15.36 2.91 17.48
C VAL A 120 -15.31 1.91 16.35
N PHE A 121 -14.10 1.51 15.96
CA PHE A 121 -13.85 0.40 15.04
C PHE A 121 -13.26 -0.78 15.81
N ARG A 122 -13.78 -1.97 15.55
CA ARG A 122 -13.38 -3.21 16.19
C ARG A 122 -12.60 -4.11 15.23
N TYR A 123 -11.65 -4.86 15.76
CA TYR A 123 -10.85 -5.81 15.01
C TYR A 123 -10.50 -7.04 15.87
N ASP A 124 -10.26 -8.16 15.21
CA ASP A 124 -10.21 -9.50 15.80
C ASP A 124 -8.80 -10.11 15.87
N THR A 125 -7.78 -9.41 15.39
CA THR A 125 -6.39 -9.89 15.44
C THR A 125 -5.57 -9.05 16.40
N ARG A 126 -4.50 -9.61 16.96
CA ARG A 126 -3.61 -8.85 17.85
C ARG A 126 -3.06 -7.57 17.19
N ILE A 127 -2.54 -7.72 15.98
CA ILE A 127 -1.78 -6.68 15.29
C ILE A 127 -2.65 -6.01 14.22
N GLY A 128 -2.46 -4.71 14.02
CA GLY A 128 -3.01 -4.00 12.87
C GLY A 128 -1.97 -3.08 12.24
N ILE A 129 -2.24 -2.57 11.04
CA ILE A 129 -1.38 -1.60 10.37
C ILE A 129 -2.23 -0.40 9.97
N VAL A 130 -1.75 0.80 10.27
CA VAL A 130 -2.40 2.09 9.99
C VAL A 130 -1.61 2.81 8.91
N ILE A 131 -2.26 3.15 7.79
CA ILE A 131 -1.64 3.81 6.64
C ILE A 131 -2.51 4.98 6.16
N PRO A 132 -2.42 6.15 6.82
CA PRO A 132 -2.98 7.39 6.30
C PRO A 132 -2.39 7.75 4.94
N ARG A 133 -3.24 8.19 4.02
CA ARG A 133 -2.87 8.68 2.70
C ARG A 133 -3.62 9.97 2.43
N VAL A 134 -2.89 11.03 2.09
CA VAL A 134 -3.43 12.37 1.84
C VAL A 134 -2.94 12.84 0.47
N PHE A 135 -3.85 13.13 -0.45
CA PHE A 135 -3.46 13.58 -1.79
C PHE A 135 -2.59 14.85 -1.74
N LEU A 136 -1.54 14.86 -2.55
CA LEU A 136 -0.63 15.98 -2.75
C LEU A 136 -0.41 16.12 -4.25
N ASP A 137 -0.53 17.34 -4.78
CA ASP A 137 -0.14 17.66 -6.15
C ASP A 137 1.33 18.14 -6.24
N ASP A 138 1.86 18.27 -7.46
CA ASP A 138 3.28 18.56 -7.66
C ASP A 138 3.66 20.03 -7.43
N THR A 139 2.72 20.91 -7.07
CA THR A 139 2.97 22.35 -6.88
C THR A 139 3.55 22.67 -5.52
N ALA A 140 4.39 23.70 -5.45
CA ALA A 140 4.89 24.22 -4.18
C ALA A 140 3.78 24.81 -3.30
N GLU A 141 2.70 25.28 -3.91
CA GLU A 141 1.52 25.80 -3.20
C GLU A 141 0.81 24.66 -2.44
N ASP A 142 0.57 23.52 -3.09
CA ASP A 142 -0.12 22.40 -2.46
C ASP A 142 0.74 21.74 -1.36
N ARG A 143 2.06 21.66 -1.57
CA ARG A 143 3.02 21.25 -0.52
C ARG A 143 2.95 22.13 0.71
N ALA A 144 2.85 23.44 0.54
CA ALA A 144 2.66 24.37 1.67
C ALA A 144 1.28 24.22 2.32
N ALA A 145 0.23 23.96 1.53
CA ALA A 145 -1.14 23.83 2.00
C ALA A 145 -1.42 22.51 2.74
N VAL A 146 -0.76 21.40 2.36
CA VAL A 146 -0.99 20.08 2.97
C VAL A 146 -0.33 19.96 4.35
N ALA A 147 0.82 20.61 4.56
CA ALA A 147 1.62 20.53 5.78
C ALA A 147 0.83 20.75 7.09
N PRO A 148 0.06 21.84 7.27
CA PRO A 148 -0.70 22.06 8.52
C PRO A 148 -1.79 21.02 8.77
N VAL A 149 -2.32 20.38 7.72
CA VAL A 149 -3.34 19.33 7.84
C VAL A 149 -2.68 18.01 8.25
N VAL A 150 -1.59 17.63 7.57
CA VAL A 150 -0.81 16.42 7.88
C VAL A 150 -0.25 16.46 9.31
N ASN A 151 0.20 17.63 9.79
CA ASN A 151 0.67 17.83 11.17
C ASN A 151 -0.39 17.55 12.24
N ARG A 152 -1.67 17.42 11.87
CA ARG A 152 -2.79 17.09 12.76
C ARG A 152 -3.28 15.65 12.59
N ILE A 153 -2.59 14.83 11.81
CA ILE A 153 -2.84 13.39 11.72
C ILE A 153 -2.07 12.72 12.85
N SER A 154 -2.74 11.89 13.64
CA SER A 154 -2.11 11.19 14.75
C SER A 154 -2.81 9.88 15.08
N VAL A 155 -2.05 8.94 15.62
CA VAL A 155 -2.53 7.75 16.29
C VAL A 155 -1.74 7.64 17.59
N TYR A 156 -2.43 7.40 18.70
CA TYR A 156 -1.79 7.29 20.01
C TYR A 156 -2.61 6.38 20.95
N PRO A 157 -1.99 5.78 21.99
CA PRO A 157 -2.71 4.94 22.96
C PRO A 157 -3.86 5.69 23.65
N LEU A 158 -4.95 4.98 23.94
CA LEU A 158 -6.14 5.55 24.61
C LEU A 158 -5.82 6.28 25.92
N GLU A 159 -4.83 5.80 26.67
CA GLU A 159 -4.36 6.44 27.91
C GLU A 159 -3.89 7.91 27.73
N LYS A 160 -3.52 8.30 26.49
CA LYS A 160 -3.08 9.66 26.15
C LYS A 160 -4.20 10.54 25.61
N PHE A 161 -5.44 10.05 25.60
CA PHE A 161 -6.60 10.79 25.13
C PHE A 161 -7.04 11.85 26.14
N ASP A 162 -7.06 13.10 25.68
CA ASP A 162 -7.44 14.28 26.46
C ASP A 162 -8.54 15.11 25.78
N GLY A 163 -9.12 14.60 24.68
CA GLY A 163 -10.13 15.28 23.88
C GLY A 163 -9.61 16.40 22.98
N THR A 164 -8.30 16.69 22.99
CA THR A 164 -7.69 17.77 22.21
C THR A 164 -6.92 17.26 20.99
N MET A 165 -6.99 18.02 19.90
CA MET A 165 -6.24 17.69 18.68
C MET A 165 -4.73 17.87 18.92
N LYS A 166 -3.98 16.79 18.81
CA LYS A 166 -2.51 16.79 18.85
C LYS A 166 -1.93 17.33 17.56
N VAL A 167 -0.80 18.04 17.65
CA VAL A 167 -0.06 18.57 16.51
C VAL A 167 1.38 18.10 16.59
N THR A 168 1.88 17.47 15.53
CA THR A 168 3.27 17.03 15.39
C THR A 168 3.89 17.70 14.17
N ASP A 169 5.10 18.22 14.33
CA ASP A 169 5.87 18.75 13.20
C ASP A 169 6.57 17.60 12.46
N TRP A 170 5.86 16.99 11.50
CA TRP A 170 6.36 15.85 10.73
C TRP A 170 7.55 16.19 9.82
N ALA A 171 7.85 17.48 9.61
CA ALA A 171 9.04 17.90 8.88
C ALA A 171 10.33 17.77 9.71
N ASN A 172 10.22 17.76 11.04
CA ASN A 172 11.36 17.80 11.97
C ASN A 172 11.36 16.63 12.96
N VAL A 173 10.99 15.44 12.50
CA VAL A 173 11.00 14.21 13.31
C VAL A 173 12.34 13.48 13.30
N PRO A 174 12.65 12.69 14.35
CA PRO A 174 13.86 11.88 14.38
C PRO A 174 13.89 10.82 13.27
N THR A 175 15.11 10.41 12.93
CA THR A 175 15.39 9.28 12.05
C THR A 175 16.03 8.14 12.84
N PHE A 176 15.61 6.90 12.57
CA PHE A 176 16.10 5.69 13.22
C PHE A 176 16.75 4.72 12.23
N GLY A 177 17.74 3.95 12.67
CA GLY A 177 18.46 2.97 11.84
C GLY A 177 19.60 3.57 11.01
N ASN A 178 20.34 2.71 10.30
CA ASN A 178 21.44 3.09 9.43
C ASN A 178 21.00 3.12 7.96
N ALA A 179 21.47 4.11 7.20
CA ALA A 179 21.18 4.28 5.77
C ALA A 179 21.59 3.10 4.87
N ASP A 180 22.47 2.21 5.36
CA ASP A 180 22.88 1.01 4.64
C ASP A 180 21.80 -0.10 4.61
N ALA A 181 20.69 0.05 5.36
CA ALA A 181 19.60 -0.92 5.41
C ALA A 181 18.69 -0.91 4.17
N THR A 182 18.90 0.01 3.22
CA THR A 182 18.22 0.05 1.90
C THR A 182 19.15 -0.33 0.74
N GLY A 183 20.26 -1.02 1.04
CA GLY A 183 21.32 -1.34 0.08
C GLY A 183 20.98 -2.40 -0.98
N ASP A 184 19.88 -3.15 -0.79
CA ASP A 184 19.43 -4.15 -1.77
C ASP A 184 18.39 -3.53 -2.72
N GLN A 185 18.47 -3.86 -4.01
CA GLN A 185 17.47 -3.40 -5.00
C GLN A 185 16.08 -4.02 -4.78
N GLU A 186 16.02 -5.07 -3.96
CA GLU A 186 14.83 -5.88 -3.70
C GLU A 186 14.07 -5.44 -2.45
N GLU A 187 12.83 -5.86 -2.33
CA GLU A 187 12.03 -5.63 -1.13
C GLU A 187 12.62 -6.42 0.04
N THR A 188 12.50 -5.86 1.25
CA THR A 188 12.80 -6.60 2.48
C THR A 188 12.04 -7.93 2.51
N GLN A 189 12.77 -9.04 2.59
CA GLN A 189 12.15 -10.36 2.73
C GLN A 189 11.62 -10.55 4.16
N TRP A 190 10.33 -10.28 4.34
CA TRP A 190 9.67 -10.37 5.65
C TRP A 190 9.38 -11.78 6.13
N VAL A 191 9.44 -12.78 5.26
CA VAL A 191 9.15 -14.19 5.57
C VAL A 191 10.33 -15.02 5.11
N ASP A 192 11.04 -15.64 6.05
CA ASP A 192 12.10 -16.59 5.76
C ASP A 192 11.50 -18.01 5.72
N PRO A 193 11.52 -18.69 4.55
CA PRO A 193 10.95 -20.04 4.44
C PRO A 193 11.68 -21.07 5.30
N ASN A 194 12.95 -20.83 5.68
CA ASN A 194 13.70 -21.76 6.53
C ASN A 194 13.20 -21.77 7.98
N THR A 195 12.61 -20.66 8.43
CA THR A 195 12.13 -20.48 9.81
C THR A 195 10.61 -20.28 9.87
N PHE A 196 9.91 -20.46 8.74
CA PHE A 196 8.46 -20.23 8.64
C PHE A 196 7.68 -20.98 9.72
N PHE A 197 7.92 -22.29 9.85
CA PHE A 197 7.22 -23.14 10.83
C PHE A 197 7.69 -22.97 12.28
N ASP A 198 8.81 -22.28 12.51
CA ASP A 198 9.22 -21.89 13.87
C ASP A 198 8.38 -20.71 14.38
N VAL A 199 8.01 -19.79 13.49
CA VAL A 199 7.22 -18.59 13.79
C VAL A 199 5.71 -18.85 13.69
N PHE A 200 5.29 -19.80 12.84
CA PHE A 200 3.89 -20.06 12.55
C PHE A 200 2.99 -20.33 13.78
N PRO A 201 3.43 -21.07 14.83
CA PRO A 201 2.61 -21.26 16.03
C PRO A 201 2.21 -19.93 16.70
N ALA A 202 3.14 -18.99 16.82
CA ALA A 202 2.85 -17.67 17.38
C ALA A 202 1.85 -16.91 16.51
N VAL A 203 2.00 -16.97 15.19
CA VAL A 203 1.04 -16.34 14.25
C VAL A 203 -0.36 -16.95 14.36
N LEU A 204 -0.48 -18.26 14.60
CA LEU A 204 -1.76 -18.92 14.84
C LEU A 204 -2.42 -18.53 16.18
N ASP A 205 -1.64 -18.07 17.16
CA ASP A 205 -2.18 -17.52 18.41
C ASP A 205 -2.63 -16.06 18.26
N GLU A 206 -2.00 -15.30 17.35
CA GLU A 206 -2.31 -13.89 17.10
C GLU A 206 -3.52 -13.64 16.20
N ILE A 207 -3.83 -14.61 15.33
CA ILE A 207 -4.87 -14.49 14.29
C ILE A 207 -5.90 -15.59 14.53
N PRO A 208 -7.05 -15.32 15.17
CA PRO A 208 -8.08 -16.35 15.35
C PRO A 208 -8.57 -16.90 14.00
N PRO A 209 -9.12 -18.11 13.93
CA PRO A 209 -9.77 -18.58 12.72
C PRO A 209 -10.99 -17.70 12.39
N LEU A 210 -11.20 -17.38 11.11
CA LEU A 210 -12.49 -16.87 10.66
C LEU A 210 -13.57 -17.96 10.86
N PRO A 211 -14.86 -17.60 10.92
CA PRO A 211 -15.94 -18.59 10.97
C PRO A 211 -15.82 -19.61 9.84
N GLY A 212 -15.64 -20.89 10.19
CA GLY A 212 -15.42 -22.01 9.27
C GLY A 212 -13.96 -22.43 9.06
N GLU A 213 -12.98 -21.62 9.49
CA GLU A 213 -11.55 -21.98 9.44
C GLU A 213 -11.07 -22.77 10.67
N GLU A 214 -11.91 -23.01 11.68
CA GLU A 214 -11.51 -23.64 12.94
C GLU A 214 -10.90 -25.03 12.73
N SER A 215 -11.45 -25.80 11.77
CA SER A 215 -10.91 -27.12 11.41
C SER A 215 -9.56 -27.03 10.70
N LEU A 216 -9.36 -26.00 9.87
CA LEU A 216 -8.08 -25.76 9.19
C LEU A 216 -6.98 -25.41 10.21
N TYR A 217 -7.31 -24.54 11.17
CA TYR A 217 -6.42 -24.20 12.26
C TYR A 217 -6.09 -25.41 13.14
N ALA A 218 -7.08 -26.25 13.46
CA ALA A 218 -6.87 -27.49 14.20
C ALA A 218 -5.94 -28.46 13.45
N TRP A 219 -6.04 -28.54 12.11
CA TRP A 219 -5.10 -29.32 11.30
C TRP A 219 -3.69 -28.75 11.35
N PHE A 220 -3.52 -27.43 11.20
CA PHE A 220 -2.20 -26.81 11.34
C PHE A 220 -1.56 -27.15 12.69
N ARG A 221 -2.29 -27.00 13.80
CA ARG A 221 -1.77 -27.35 15.13
C ARG A 221 -1.42 -28.82 15.27
N THR A 222 -2.26 -29.71 14.74
CA THR A 222 -2.00 -31.17 14.77
C THR A 222 -0.71 -31.52 14.03
N VAL A 223 -0.49 -30.92 12.86
CA VAL A 223 0.72 -31.15 12.06
C VAL A 223 1.96 -30.58 12.76
N LEU A 224 1.86 -29.40 13.37
CA LEU A 224 2.93 -28.80 14.18
C LEU A 224 3.29 -29.65 15.40
N GLU A 225 2.30 -30.19 16.11
CA GLU A 225 2.53 -31.13 17.22
C GLU A 225 3.22 -32.42 16.77
N GLY A 226 2.89 -32.91 15.57
CA GLY A 226 3.57 -34.03 14.93
C GLY A 226 5.04 -33.71 14.66
N ALA A 227 5.32 -32.57 14.03
CA ALA A 227 6.67 -32.10 13.74
C ALA A 227 7.53 -31.92 14.99
N ALA A 228 6.94 -31.46 16.10
CA ALA A 228 7.65 -31.32 17.37
C ALA A 228 8.11 -32.66 17.99
N ARG A 229 7.52 -33.78 17.57
CA ARG A 229 7.80 -35.12 18.09
C ARG A 229 8.56 -36.01 17.10
N ASP A 230 8.51 -35.68 15.81
CA ASP A 230 9.05 -36.47 14.72
C ASP A 230 9.91 -35.61 13.76
N PRO A 231 11.24 -35.82 13.73
CA PRO A 231 12.14 -35.12 12.83
C PRO A 231 11.83 -35.30 11.34
N GLU A 232 11.23 -36.43 10.93
CA GLU A 232 10.86 -36.63 9.52
C GLU A 232 9.70 -35.73 9.11
N ILE A 233 8.71 -35.54 10.01
CA ILE A 233 7.61 -34.60 9.78
C ILE A 233 8.13 -33.16 9.78
N ALA A 234 9.03 -32.81 10.71
CA ALA A 234 9.67 -31.49 10.73
C ALA A 234 10.43 -31.19 9.44
N ALA A 235 11.21 -32.15 8.93
CA ALA A 235 11.92 -32.02 7.66
C ALA A 235 10.96 -31.85 6.47
N ALA A 236 9.85 -32.62 6.44
CA ALA A 236 8.84 -32.50 5.40
C ALA A 236 8.15 -31.12 5.41
N LEU A 237 7.86 -30.56 6.60
CA LEU A 237 7.35 -29.20 6.72
C LEU A 237 8.35 -28.16 6.23
N GLY A 238 9.62 -28.25 6.65
CA GLY A 238 10.67 -27.36 6.17
C GLY A 238 10.77 -27.37 4.65
N GLN A 239 10.74 -28.55 4.01
CA GLN A 239 10.74 -28.66 2.56
C GLN A 239 9.47 -28.06 1.93
N ALA A 240 8.29 -28.28 2.53
CA ALA A 240 7.04 -27.70 2.02
C ALA A 240 7.05 -26.16 2.05
N ALA A 241 7.67 -25.54 3.06
CA ALA A 241 7.84 -24.09 3.10
C ALA A 241 8.77 -23.58 1.98
N LEU A 242 9.87 -24.29 1.71
CA LEU A 242 10.79 -23.96 0.62
C LEU A 242 10.12 -24.10 -0.75
N ASP A 243 9.38 -25.19 -0.97
CA ASP A 243 8.66 -25.44 -2.22
C ASP A 243 7.54 -24.40 -2.45
N ALA A 244 6.83 -24.03 -1.37
CA ALA A 244 5.82 -22.98 -1.41
C ALA A 244 6.43 -21.62 -1.77
N ASP A 245 7.60 -21.26 -1.21
CA ASP A 245 8.29 -20.00 -1.51
C ASP A 245 8.67 -19.86 -3.00
N VAL A 246 9.07 -20.96 -3.66
CA VAL A 246 9.32 -20.98 -5.11
C VAL A 246 8.04 -20.62 -5.87
N THR A 247 6.90 -21.19 -5.49
CA THR A 247 5.62 -20.92 -6.16
C THR A 247 5.14 -19.50 -5.87
N VAL A 248 5.28 -19.03 -4.63
CA VAL A 248 4.89 -17.67 -4.23
C VAL A 248 5.72 -16.62 -4.95
N LYS A 249 7.00 -16.89 -5.25
CA LYS A 249 7.85 -15.97 -6.04
C LYS A 249 7.27 -15.68 -7.42
N GLU A 250 6.61 -16.63 -8.08
CA GLU A 250 5.97 -16.40 -9.38
C GLU A 250 4.83 -15.38 -9.29
N LEU A 251 4.16 -15.26 -8.13
CA LEU A 251 3.07 -14.31 -7.89
C LEU A 251 3.57 -12.87 -7.75
N PHE A 252 4.88 -12.64 -7.77
CA PHE A 252 5.44 -11.29 -7.84
C PHE A 252 5.09 -10.60 -9.17
N GLU A 253 5.02 -11.36 -10.25
CA GLU A 253 4.67 -10.88 -11.58
C GLU A 253 3.16 -10.63 -11.69
N PHE A 254 2.74 -9.43 -12.04
CA PHE A 254 1.32 -9.05 -12.11
C PHE A 254 0.52 -9.81 -13.17
N ARG A 255 1.16 -10.31 -14.21
CA ARG A 255 0.55 -11.20 -15.19
C ARG A 255 0.21 -12.61 -14.66
N ASN A 256 0.70 -12.99 -13.49
CA ASN A 256 0.54 -14.34 -12.93
C ASN A 256 -0.61 -14.48 -11.91
N TYR A 257 -1.26 -13.38 -11.52
CA TYR A 257 -2.37 -13.43 -10.56
C TYR A 257 -3.42 -12.37 -10.87
N GLY A 258 -4.60 -12.47 -10.26
CA GLY A 258 -5.68 -11.49 -10.41
C GLY A 258 -6.63 -11.81 -11.57
N ILE A 259 -7.41 -10.81 -11.97
CA ILE A 259 -8.43 -10.90 -13.01
C ILE A 259 -7.89 -10.20 -14.27
N PRO A 260 -7.60 -10.92 -15.37
CA PRO A 260 -7.28 -10.30 -16.64
C PRO A 260 -8.46 -9.46 -17.15
N VAL A 261 -8.15 -8.26 -17.63
CA VAL A 261 -9.11 -7.37 -18.31
C VAL A 261 -8.55 -6.98 -19.68
N ASP A 262 -9.24 -6.10 -20.39
CA ASP A 262 -8.85 -5.73 -21.75
C ASP A 262 -7.39 -5.26 -21.83
N HIS A 263 -6.79 -5.46 -23.00
CA HIS A 263 -5.44 -5.00 -23.33
C HIS A 263 -4.31 -5.52 -22.40
N ASN A 264 -4.41 -6.77 -21.95
CA ASN A 264 -3.45 -7.48 -21.10
C ASN A 264 -3.32 -6.95 -19.67
N TRP A 265 -4.15 -5.98 -19.26
CA TRP A 265 -4.13 -5.50 -17.89
C TRP A 265 -4.65 -6.56 -16.94
N THR A 266 -4.18 -6.53 -15.71
CA THR A 266 -4.75 -7.33 -14.62
C THR A 266 -5.31 -6.42 -13.54
N THR A 267 -6.35 -6.86 -12.83
CA THR A 267 -6.93 -6.16 -11.67
C THR A 267 -7.30 -7.14 -10.55
N GLN A 268 -7.82 -6.61 -9.44
CA GLN A 268 -8.39 -7.37 -8.33
C GLN A 268 -9.64 -6.65 -7.80
N ARG A 269 -10.61 -7.40 -7.25
CA ARG A 269 -11.92 -6.86 -6.82
C ARG A 269 -12.19 -6.96 -5.31
N SER A 270 -11.27 -7.53 -4.55
CA SER A 270 -11.47 -7.88 -3.14
C SER A 270 -10.51 -7.17 -2.20
N GLY A 271 -9.64 -6.28 -2.68
CA GLY A 271 -8.55 -5.65 -1.92
C GLY A 271 -8.98 -5.19 -0.52
N ALA A 272 -8.18 -5.52 0.47
CA ALA A 272 -8.49 -5.31 1.89
C ALA A 272 -9.88 -5.81 2.36
N ARG A 273 -10.50 -6.74 1.62
CA ARG A 273 -11.73 -7.49 1.94
C ARG A 273 -11.58 -8.91 1.40
N PHE A 274 -10.41 -9.50 1.63
CA PHE A 274 -10.02 -10.80 1.06
C PHE A 274 -10.85 -11.94 1.65
N GLY A 275 -11.17 -11.89 2.95
CA GLY A 275 -11.87 -12.98 3.63
C GLY A 275 -11.13 -14.31 3.42
N THR A 276 -11.76 -15.24 2.69
CA THR A 276 -11.22 -16.58 2.37
C THR A 276 -10.50 -16.67 1.02
N GLU A 277 -10.24 -15.55 0.32
CA GLU A 277 -9.48 -15.53 -0.93
C GLU A 277 -7.96 -15.66 -0.68
N TYR A 278 -7.53 -16.83 -0.17
CA TYR A 278 -6.14 -17.03 0.27
C TYR A 278 -5.11 -16.81 -0.83
N LEU A 279 -5.36 -17.31 -2.05
CA LEU A 279 -4.43 -17.18 -3.17
C LEU A 279 -4.25 -15.72 -3.60
N LEU A 280 -5.35 -14.97 -3.72
CA LEU A 280 -5.27 -13.54 -4.04
C LEU A 280 -4.56 -12.77 -2.93
N ARG A 281 -4.88 -13.04 -1.66
CA ARG A 281 -4.22 -12.40 -0.52
C ARG A 281 -2.72 -12.70 -0.49
N THR A 282 -2.32 -13.94 -0.76
CA THR A 282 -0.89 -14.32 -0.86
C THR A 282 -0.21 -13.59 -2.01
N ALA A 283 -0.85 -13.52 -3.20
CA ALA A 283 -0.29 -12.82 -4.35
C ALA A 283 -0.08 -11.32 -4.06
N VAL A 284 -1.14 -10.63 -3.60
CA VAL A 284 -1.05 -9.22 -3.19
C VAL A 284 0.00 -9.03 -2.09
N GLY A 285 0.03 -9.92 -1.10
CA GLY A 285 1.02 -9.90 -0.02
C GLY A 285 2.47 -10.00 -0.53
N LYS A 286 2.69 -10.69 -1.67
CA LYS A 286 3.99 -10.83 -2.32
C LYS A 286 4.33 -9.67 -3.26
N SER A 287 3.37 -9.16 -4.03
CA SER A 287 3.65 -8.22 -5.12
C SER A 287 3.45 -6.74 -4.76
N ASN A 288 2.51 -6.43 -3.87
CA ASN A 288 2.07 -5.04 -3.59
C ASN A 288 1.13 -4.97 -2.37
N ILE A 289 1.62 -5.42 -1.21
CA ILE A 289 0.85 -5.48 0.03
C ILE A 289 0.22 -4.12 0.39
N PHE A 290 -0.89 -4.15 1.12
CA PHE A 290 -1.66 -2.95 1.54
C PHE A 290 -2.44 -2.25 0.42
N VAL A 291 -2.98 -3.00 -0.54
CA VAL A 291 -4.03 -2.50 -1.46
C VAL A 291 -5.28 -2.08 -0.67
N ASN A 292 -5.85 -0.95 -1.05
CA ASN A 292 -7.11 -0.45 -0.49
C ASN A 292 -8.33 -1.28 -0.93
N THR A 293 -9.47 -1.00 -0.29
CA THR A 293 -10.76 -1.50 -0.78
C THR A 293 -11.07 -0.91 -2.17
N PRO A 294 -11.70 -1.67 -3.09
CA PRO A 294 -11.94 -1.19 -4.46
C PRO A 294 -12.64 0.17 -4.56
N ASN A 295 -13.54 0.50 -3.62
CA ASN A 295 -14.24 1.78 -3.57
C ASN A 295 -13.37 2.94 -3.07
N GLU A 296 -12.28 2.66 -2.36
CA GLU A 296 -11.24 3.63 -1.98
C GLU A 296 -10.23 3.81 -3.11
N THR A 297 -9.72 2.71 -3.66
CA THR A 297 -8.79 2.70 -4.79
C THR A 297 -8.95 1.41 -5.59
N SER A 298 -9.12 1.54 -6.90
CA SER A 298 -9.01 0.43 -7.85
C SER A 298 -7.67 0.46 -8.57
N TYR A 299 -7.15 -0.72 -8.85
CA TYR A 299 -5.77 -0.93 -9.26
C TYR A 299 -5.72 -1.74 -10.55
N PHE A 300 -4.91 -1.29 -11.50
CA PHE A 300 -4.64 -2.02 -12.73
C PHE A 300 -3.14 -2.18 -12.91
N TYR A 301 -2.72 -3.40 -13.21
CA TYR A 301 -1.33 -3.80 -13.30
C TYR A 301 -1.00 -4.25 -14.71
N GLN A 302 0.19 -3.91 -15.20
CA GLN A 302 0.58 -4.26 -16.55
C GLN A 302 2.06 -4.54 -16.70
N ASP A 303 2.32 -5.75 -17.16
CA ASP A 303 3.64 -6.29 -17.42
C ASP A 303 3.94 -6.41 -18.93
N LEU A 304 2.90 -6.30 -19.77
CA LEU A 304 2.95 -6.63 -21.18
C LEU A 304 2.53 -5.43 -22.06
N ASP A 305 3.08 -5.36 -23.27
CA ASP A 305 2.57 -4.51 -24.34
C ASP A 305 1.33 -5.13 -25.01
N ALA A 306 0.72 -4.42 -25.95
CA ALA A 306 -0.47 -4.83 -26.69
C ALA A 306 -0.30 -6.14 -27.49
N ASP A 307 0.94 -6.52 -27.82
CA ASP A 307 1.28 -7.75 -28.52
C ASP A 307 1.65 -8.90 -27.56
N GLY A 308 1.54 -8.68 -26.24
CA GLY A 308 1.85 -9.68 -25.21
C GLY A 308 3.33 -9.83 -24.89
N ARG A 309 4.19 -8.86 -25.26
CA ARG A 309 5.62 -8.88 -24.93
C ARG A 309 5.88 -8.14 -23.63
N ARG A 310 6.85 -8.63 -22.85
CA ARG A 310 7.28 -7.98 -21.60
C ARG A 310 7.75 -6.56 -21.87
N LEU A 311 7.27 -5.61 -21.06
CA LEU A 311 7.72 -4.23 -21.07
C LEU A 311 9.21 -4.16 -20.69
N HIS A 312 9.99 -3.44 -21.50
CA HIS A 312 11.43 -3.30 -21.35
C HIS A 312 11.92 -1.94 -21.86
N GLY A 313 12.81 -1.27 -21.12
CA GLY A 313 13.25 0.12 -21.37
C GLY A 313 14.04 0.37 -22.65
N ALA A 314 14.55 -0.69 -23.28
CA ALA A 314 15.13 -0.66 -24.63
C ALA A 314 14.16 -0.14 -25.71
N HIS A 315 12.87 0.02 -25.38
CA HIS A 315 11.83 0.51 -26.28
C HIS A 315 11.02 1.64 -25.63
N GLY A 316 10.42 2.48 -26.46
CA GLY A 316 9.42 3.45 -26.02
C GLY A 316 8.02 2.85 -26.13
N TYR A 317 7.10 3.34 -25.31
CA TYR A 317 5.71 2.92 -25.31
C TYR A 317 4.78 4.13 -25.23
N ARG A 318 3.54 3.95 -25.68
CA ARG A 318 2.46 4.92 -25.66
C ARG A 318 1.24 4.35 -24.95
N VAL A 319 0.68 5.14 -24.04
CA VAL A 319 -0.60 4.91 -23.38
C VAL A 319 -1.50 6.09 -23.73
N ARG A 320 -2.46 5.88 -24.62
CA ARG A 320 -3.36 6.94 -25.11
C ARG A 320 -4.74 6.79 -24.49
N PHE A 321 -5.14 7.77 -23.71
CA PHE A 321 -6.51 7.95 -23.26
C PHE A 321 -7.21 8.84 -24.28
N ASP A 322 -8.24 8.31 -24.93
CA ASP A 322 -9.06 9.13 -25.83
C ASP A 322 -9.81 10.23 -25.06
N ALA A 323 -10.37 11.19 -25.78
CA ALA A 323 -11.15 12.27 -25.20
C ALA A 323 -12.27 11.71 -24.31
N ASP A 324 -12.42 12.27 -23.12
CA ASP A 324 -13.38 11.82 -22.09
C ASP A 324 -13.21 10.35 -21.66
N GLN A 325 -12.03 9.74 -21.87
CA GLN A 325 -11.70 8.36 -21.48
C GLN A 325 -10.54 8.26 -20.47
N LEU A 326 -10.17 9.39 -19.82
CA LEU A 326 -9.35 9.34 -18.60
C LEU A 326 -10.02 8.44 -17.54
N PRO A 327 -9.25 7.88 -16.57
CA PRO A 327 -9.85 7.07 -15.50
C PRO A 327 -11.00 7.80 -14.80
N PRO A 328 -12.24 7.28 -14.82
CA PRO A 328 -13.38 7.94 -14.21
C PRO A 328 -13.32 7.82 -12.68
N VAL A 329 -12.92 8.91 -12.04
CA VAL A 329 -12.63 8.97 -10.60
C VAL A 329 -13.24 10.22 -9.97
N ARG A 330 -13.66 10.10 -8.70
CA ARG A 330 -14.08 11.23 -7.85
C ARG A 330 -12.95 11.77 -6.97
N GLY A 331 -11.86 11.02 -6.86
CA GLY A 331 -10.63 11.45 -6.21
C GLY A 331 -9.63 11.93 -7.24
N PHE A 332 -8.74 11.04 -7.64
CA PHE A 332 -7.67 11.32 -8.59
C PHE A 332 -7.16 10.00 -9.21
N TRP A 333 -6.28 10.08 -10.21
CA TRP A 333 -5.66 8.91 -10.81
C TRP A 333 -4.18 9.14 -11.08
N SER A 334 -3.44 8.04 -11.22
CA SER A 334 -2.03 8.05 -11.61
C SER A 334 -1.64 6.82 -12.41
N LEU A 335 -0.63 6.96 -13.26
CA LEU A 335 0.07 5.88 -13.95
C LEU A 335 1.53 5.94 -13.50
N THR A 336 2.02 4.87 -12.88
CA THR A 336 3.35 4.79 -12.27
C THR A 336 4.22 3.75 -12.96
N VAL A 337 5.51 4.05 -13.13
CA VAL A 337 6.54 3.10 -13.60
C VAL A 337 7.29 2.53 -12.41
N TYR A 338 7.47 1.21 -12.40
CA TYR A 338 8.36 0.52 -11.47
C TYR A 338 9.39 -0.32 -12.21
N ASN A 339 10.58 -0.45 -11.64
CA ASN A 339 11.56 -1.42 -12.09
C ASN A 339 11.07 -2.88 -11.88
N ARG A 340 11.83 -3.85 -12.37
CA ARG A 340 11.58 -5.29 -12.17
C ARG A 340 11.46 -5.76 -10.71
N HIS A 341 11.77 -4.91 -9.73
CA HIS A 341 11.64 -5.17 -8.30
C HIS A 341 10.47 -4.40 -7.67
N HIS A 342 9.58 -3.81 -8.49
CA HIS A 342 8.41 -3.05 -8.05
C HIS A 342 8.75 -1.76 -7.26
N PHE A 343 9.94 -1.20 -7.46
CA PHE A 343 10.36 0.08 -6.88
C PHE A 343 10.60 1.15 -7.93
N PHE A 344 10.63 2.41 -7.48
CA PHE A 344 11.00 3.53 -8.34
C PHE A 344 12.39 3.34 -8.92
N HIS A 345 12.57 3.80 -10.17
CA HIS A 345 13.86 3.88 -10.82
C HIS A 345 14.33 5.34 -10.82
N PRO A 346 15.30 5.72 -9.96
CA PRO A 346 15.82 7.09 -9.88
C PRO A 346 16.19 7.63 -11.26
N ASN A 347 15.81 8.88 -11.53
CA ASN A 347 16.04 9.53 -12.82
C ASN A 347 16.20 11.05 -12.64
N ASP A 348 16.73 11.72 -13.65
CA ASP A 348 17.08 13.14 -13.61
C ASP A 348 15.87 14.09 -13.42
N LEU A 349 14.64 13.61 -13.66
CA LEU A 349 13.42 14.40 -13.48
C LEU A 349 12.77 14.21 -12.10
N ASP A 350 13.28 13.26 -11.30
CA ASP A 350 12.63 12.79 -10.07
C ASP A 350 11.12 12.49 -10.28
N ARG A 351 10.81 11.89 -11.43
CA ARG A 351 9.44 11.61 -11.87
C ARG A 351 9.23 10.11 -12.02
N TYR A 352 8.22 9.58 -11.33
CA TYR A 352 7.89 8.15 -11.38
C TYR A 352 6.41 7.87 -11.70
N SER A 353 5.53 8.87 -11.54
CA SER A 353 4.13 8.81 -11.95
C SER A 353 3.70 10.05 -12.71
N LEU A 354 2.71 9.89 -13.57
CA LEU A 354 1.94 10.96 -14.20
C LEU A 354 0.45 10.75 -13.94
N GLY A 355 -0.29 11.82 -13.71
CA GLY A 355 -1.74 11.77 -13.50
C GLY A 355 -2.29 13.09 -13.02
N THR A 356 -3.37 13.06 -12.24
CA THR A 356 -4.07 14.26 -11.74
C THR A 356 -3.17 15.22 -10.95
N LYS A 357 -2.14 14.71 -10.28
CA LYS A 357 -1.19 15.53 -9.51
C LYS A 357 -0.39 16.50 -10.38
N ASN A 358 -0.21 16.18 -11.66
CA ASN A 358 0.57 16.96 -12.61
C ASN A 358 -0.30 18.09 -13.20
N GLN A 359 0.05 19.33 -12.88
CA GLN A 359 -0.69 20.52 -13.36
C GLN A 359 -0.28 20.98 -14.76
N ASP A 360 0.69 20.29 -15.37
CA ASP A 360 1.35 20.65 -16.63
C ASP A 360 1.17 19.60 -17.74
N LEU A 361 0.31 18.59 -17.56
CA LEU A 361 -0.01 17.63 -18.61
C LEU A 361 -0.57 18.33 -19.86
N THR A 362 -0.04 17.95 -21.02
CA THR A 362 -0.47 18.51 -22.30
C THR A 362 -1.47 17.59 -22.99
N PHE A 363 -2.64 18.11 -23.32
CA PHE A 363 -3.67 17.40 -24.08
C PHE A 363 -3.54 17.68 -25.57
N ASP A 364 -3.88 16.69 -26.39
CA ASP A 364 -3.98 16.85 -27.84
C ASP A 364 -5.19 17.74 -28.20
N ALA A 365 -5.22 18.25 -29.43
CA ALA A 365 -6.29 19.15 -29.89
C ALA A 365 -7.69 18.50 -29.91
N ASP A 366 -7.76 17.17 -29.92
CA ASP A 366 -9.00 16.39 -29.84
C ASP A 366 -9.46 16.13 -28.39
N GLY A 367 -8.70 16.57 -27.38
CA GLY A 367 -8.98 16.34 -25.96
C GLY A 367 -8.42 15.03 -25.41
N SER A 368 -7.69 14.25 -26.20
CA SER A 368 -7.00 13.05 -25.73
C SER A 368 -5.72 13.37 -24.95
N LEU A 369 -5.26 12.41 -24.15
CA LEU A 369 -3.99 12.45 -23.43
C LEU A 369 -3.13 11.25 -23.85
N THR A 370 -1.94 11.51 -24.38
CA THR A 370 -0.96 10.46 -24.67
C THR A 370 0.19 10.56 -23.67
N ILE A 371 0.35 9.54 -22.82
CA ILE A 371 1.53 9.35 -21.98
C ILE A 371 2.54 8.49 -22.74
N THR A 372 3.80 8.91 -22.75
CA THR A 372 4.91 8.13 -23.29
C THR A 372 5.77 7.57 -22.17
N VAL A 373 6.24 6.34 -22.32
CA VAL A 373 7.04 5.64 -21.29
C VAL A 373 8.31 5.09 -21.90
N GLY A 374 9.45 5.33 -21.25
CA GLY A 374 10.75 4.84 -21.72
C GLY A 374 11.18 5.47 -23.04
N GLY A 375 12.15 4.83 -23.71
CA GLY A 375 12.79 5.39 -24.91
C GLY A 375 13.59 6.67 -24.62
N ALA A 376 13.98 7.38 -25.69
CA ALA A 376 14.75 8.61 -25.56
C ALA A 376 13.87 9.76 -25.01
N ALA A 377 14.41 10.51 -24.05
CA ALA A 377 13.75 11.68 -23.49
C ALA A 377 13.37 12.69 -24.59
N PRO A 378 12.10 13.15 -24.67
CA PRO A 378 11.71 14.16 -25.64
C PRO A 378 12.41 15.50 -25.39
N ALA A 379 12.80 16.18 -26.47
CA ALA A 379 13.38 17.52 -26.39
C ALA A 379 12.34 18.64 -26.32
N ASP A 380 11.12 18.38 -26.83
CA ASP A 380 10.03 19.34 -26.80
C ASP A 380 9.36 19.35 -25.41
N PRO A 381 9.25 20.51 -24.73
CA PRO A 381 8.71 20.60 -23.38
C PRO A 381 7.30 20.04 -23.21
N ALA A 382 6.43 20.19 -24.22
CA ALA A 382 5.05 19.74 -24.13
C ALA A 382 4.97 18.20 -24.16
N THR A 383 5.76 17.57 -25.01
CA THR A 383 5.89 16.09 -25.01
C THR A 383 6.67 15.56 -23.80
N LEU A 384 7.64 16.32 -23.28
CA LEU A 384 8.36 15.99 -22.06
C LEU A 384 7.45 16.00 -20.83
N ALA A 385 6.46 16.90 -20.77
CA ALA A 385 5.47 16.93 -19.69
C ALA A 385 4.69 15.61 -19.56
N ASN A 386 4.43 14.94 -20.69
CA ASN A 386 3.72 13.66 -20.76
C ASN A 386 4.64 12.43 -20.82
N TRP A 387 5.94 12.59 -20.58
CA TRP A 387 6.91 11.50 -20.64
C TRP A 387 7.26 10.98 -19.24
N LEU A 388 7.24 9.64 -19.11
CA LEU A 388 7.66 8.89 -17.94
C LEU A 388 8.99 8.17 -18.23
N PRO A 389 10.07 8.52 -17.50
CA PRO A 389 11.31 7.74 -17.51
C PRO A 389 11.06 6.29 -17.11
N ALA A 390 11.77 5.36 -17.75
CA ALA A 390 11.75 3.93 -17.41
C ALA A 390 13.20 3.42 -17.31
N PRO A 391 13.47 2.40 -16.48
CA PRO A 391 14.79 1.77 -16.40
C PRO A 391 15.17 1.11 -17.71
N ASP A 392 16.46 1.03 -18.03
CA ASP A 392 16.99 0.17 -19.11
C ASP A 392 17.02 -1.32 -18.68
N ASP A 393 15.84 -1.83 -18.30
CA ASP A 393 15.58 -3.20 -17.88
C ASP A 393 14.08 -3.49 -18.08
N GLU A 394 13.62 -4.67 -17.64
CA GLU A 394 12.20 -4.93 -17.44
C GLU A 394 11.59 -3.94 -16.44
N PHE A 395 10.37 -3.51 -16.76
CA PHE A 395 9.59 -2.62 -15.91
C PHE A 395 8.12 -3.00 -15.98
N THR A 396 7.35 -2.40 -15.09
CA THR A 396 5.90 -2.61 -15.00
C THR A 396 5.20 -1.26 -14.91
N LEU A 397 3.99 -1.18 -15.46
CA LEU A 397 3.08 -0.07 -15.22
C LEU A 397 1.99 -0.42 -14.22
N TYR A 398 1.67 0.57 -13.39
CA TYR A 398 0.63 0.47 -12.38
C TYR A 398 -0.27 1.70 -12.48
N LEU A 399 -1.53 1.50 -12.88
CA LEU A 399 -2.56 2.53 -12.86
C LEU A 399 -3.38 2.44 -11.57
N ARG A 400 -3.57 3.59 -10.92
CA ARG A 400 -4.37 3.73 -9.70
C ARG A 400 -5.51 4.69 -9.95
N ALA A 401 -6.72 4.28 -9.57
CA ALA A 401 -7.93 5.08 -9.65
C ALA A 401 -8.52 5.25 -8.25
N TYR A 402 -8.36 6.44 -7.67
CA TYR A 402 -8.78 6.74 -6.29
C TYR A 402 -10.21 7.26 -6.26
N TRP A 403 -11.01 6.67 -5.38
CA TRP A 403 -12.46 6.85 -5.31
C TRP A 403 -13.10 6.69 -6.70
N PRO A 404 -12.94 5.52 -7.32
CA PRO A 404 -13.39 5.27 -8.68
C PRO A 404 -14.92 5.41 -8.78
N ASP A 405 -15.37 5.80 -9.97
CA ASP A 405 -16.78 5.70 -10.34
C ASP A 405 -17.19 4.26 -10.64
N ASP A 406 -18.51 4.05 -10.72
CA ASP A 406 -19.11 2.72 -10.91
C ASP A 406 -18.59 2.02 -12.17
N ALA A 407 -18.23 2.77 -13.22
CA ALA A 407 -17.72 2.21 -14.47
C ALA A 407 -16.40 1.44 -14.30
N ILE A 408 -15.53 1.85 -13.37
CA ILE A 408 -14.33 1.07 -13.01
C ILE A 408 -14.72 -0.14 -12.16
N LEU A 409 -15.63 0.04 -11.21
CA LEU A 409 -16.02 -1.00 -10.25
C LEU A 409 -16.78 -2.16 -10.90
N ASP A 410 -17.60 -1.87 -11.90
CA ASP A 410 -18.35 -2.87 -12.67
C ASP A 410 -17.54 -3.46 -13.85
N GLY A 411 -16.42 -2.83 -14.21
CA GLY A 411 -15.51 -3.25 -15.26
C GLY A 411 -15.93 -2.81 -16.67
N SER A 412 -16.85 -1.86 -16.81
CA SER A 412 -17.21 -1.26 -18.09
C SER A 412 -16.18 -0.27 -18.63
N TRP A 413 -15.29 0.25 -17.77
CA TRP A 413 -14.09 0.97 -18.14
C TRP A 413 -12.84 0.14 -17.84
N ASN A 414 -11.92 0.08 -18.81
CA ASN A 414 -10.58 -0.51 -18.67
C ASN A 414 -9.51 0.48 -19.18
N PRO A 415 -8.28 0.44 -18.64
CA PRO A 415 -7.20 1.25 -19.17
C PRO A 415 -6.89 0.91 -20.65
N PRO A 416 -6.42 1.88 -21.45
CA PRO A 416 -6.08 1.64 -22.84
C PRO A 416 -4.87 0.71 -22.98
N ALA A 417 -4.69 0.17 -24.20
CA ALA A 417 -3.53 -0.65 -24.52
C ALA A 417 -2.20 0.13 -24.40
N ILE A 418 -1.17 -0.57 -23.94
CA ILE A 418 0.21 -0.09 -24.04
C ILE A 418 0.76 -0.48 -25.40
N VAL A 419 0.97 0.49 -26.29
CA VAL A 419 1.47 0.25 -27.64
C VAL A 419 2.95 0.60 -27.69
N ARG A 420 3.77 -0.32 -28.20
CA ARG A 420 5.19 -0.05 -28.46
C ARG A 420 5.34 0.99 -29.57
N ALA A 421 6.15 2.02 -29.30
CA ALA A 421 6.30 3.24 -30.10
C ALA A 421 7.25 3.10 -31.30
#